data_AF-A0A640T8R4-F1
#
_entry.id   AF-A0A640T8R4-F1
#
_cell.length_a   1.000
_cell.length_b   1.000
_cell.length_c   1.000
_cell.angle_alpha   90.00
_cell.angle_beta   90.00
_cell.angle_gamma   90.00
#
_symmetry.space_group_name_H-M   'P 1'
#
loop_
_entity.id
_entity.type
_entity.pdbx_description
1 polymer ?
#
loop_
_entity_poly.entity_id
_entity_poly.type
_entity_poly.pdbx_seq_one_letter_code
_entity_poly.pdbx_strand_id
1 'polypeptide(L)'
;MKPLADHGTTARAKGRPASGIKGCPCTPCRQAEARYDKRRRYLNATGRTLTVDPRPVADHIRNLFAEGAGWNQLVAASGCSNSTISLILNGKISRIHRTTADKLLAVQPGDAQPPGLRVPTTGSVRRLHALLAIGHTCKAISAASGVEHSTLSDLINERLERVARHVTERVASGYSILAGTRGNSARSINRGLRNNWAPPAAWDDDHLDDPDAHPNWTGHCGTDRGYHLHVTAQLAKCQPCIDAHQQWIADHPDLKGLQLRTAITRARGKAASREFALAENARELLRFGYNHHHAAERLGSTETAIYQAMKRHPEAGAIRLEAAA
;
A
#
# COMPACT_ATOMS: atom_id res chain seq x y z
N MET A 1 -2.84 -45.26 14.78
CA MET A 1 -1.60 -44.96 15.55
C MET A 1 -0.71 -44.05 14.71
N LYS A 2 -0.12 -42.97 15.27
CA LYS A 2 0.90 -42.19 14.53
C LYS A 2 2.12 -43.08 14.27
N PRO A 3 2.62 -43.18 13.03
CA PRO A 3 3.78 -44.01 12.74
C PRO A 3 4.97 -43.63 13.62
N LEU A 4 5.85 -44.62 13.84
CA LEU A 4 7.12 -44.39 14.50
C LEU A 4 7.97 -43.47 13.63
N ALA A 5 8.79 -42.62 14.26
CA ALA A 5 9.72 -41.78 13.52
C ALA A 5 10.79 -42.64 12.83
N ASP A 6 11.27 -42.19 11.68
CA ASP A 6 12.30 -42.88 10.92
C ASP A 6 13.61 -43.01 11.71
N HIS A 7 14.36 -44.07 11.42
CA HIS A 7 15.69 -44.26 11.98
C HIS A 7 16.63 -43.11 11.57
N GLY A 8 17.59 -42.77 12.44
CA GLY A 8 18.47 -41.62 12.22
C GLY A 8 17.89 -40.28 12.68
N THR A 9 16.72 -40.28 13.34
CA THR A 9 16.11 -39.08 13.95
C THR A 9 16.24 -39.07 15.47
N THR A 10 16.33 -37.87 16.06
CA THR A 10 16.33 -37.70 17.53
C THR A 10 15.02 -38.19 18.16
N ALA A 11 13.90 -38.06 17.45
CA ALA A 11 12.59 -38.54 17.91
C ALA A 11 12.54 -40.07 18.02
N ARG A 12 13.16 -40.79 17.08
CA ARG A 12 13.26 -42.26 17.14
C ARG A 12 14.22 -42.73 18.23
N ALA A 13 15.31 -41.99 18.46
CA ALA A 13 16.26 -42.27 19.54
C ALA A 13 15.61 -42.19 20.93
N LYS A 14 14.79 -41.16 21.18
CA LYS A 14 14.13 -40.94 22.47
C LYS A 14 12.87 -41.78 22.71
N GLY A 15 12.18 -42.17 21.64
CA GLY A 15 10.92 -42.91 21.75
C GLY A 15 9.75 -42.04 22.24
N ARG A 16 8.68 -42.69 22.72
CA ARG A 16 7.48 -42.04 23.28
C ARG A 16 7.13 -42.70 24.62
N PRO A 17 7.78 -42.31 25.74
CA PRO A 17 7.58 -42.93 27.04
C PRO A 17 6.12 -42.91 27.52
N ALA A 18 5.41 -41.80 27.26
CA ALA A 18 3.99 -41.65 27.58
C ALA A 18 3.07 -42.65 26.85
N SER A 19 3.56 -43.29 25.78
CA SER A 19 2.85 -44.33 25.04
C SER A 19 3.49 -45.71 25.21
N GLY A 20 4.40 -45.88 26.18
CA GLY A 20 5.14 -47.14 26.42
C GLY A 20 6.17 -47.50 25.34
N ILE A 21 6.44 -46.61 24.38
CA ILE A 21 7.34 -46.89 23.26
C ILE A 21 8.76 -46.49 23.64
N LYS A 22 9.65 -47.49 23.77
CA LYS A 22 11.07 -47.28 24.08
C LYS A 22 11.82 -46.64 22.90
N GLY A 23 12.90 -45.93 23.23
CA GLY A 23 13.84 -45.37 22.27
C GLY A 23 14.58 -46.45 21.48
N CYS A 24 15.00 -46.12 20.25
CA CYS A 24 15.76 -47.03 19.41
C CYS A 24 17.26 -46.97 19.73
N PRO A 25 17.92 -48.11 20.01
CA PRO A 25 19.34 -48.14 20.37
C PRO A 25 20.30 -48.11 19.18
N CYS A 26 19.83 -48.10 17.93
CA CYS A 26 20.72 -48.22 16.76
C CYS A 26 21.67 -47.01 16.61
N THR A 27 22.83 -47.26 16.01
CA THR A 27 23.89 -46.25 15.84
C THR A 27 23.41 -44.96 15.16
N PRO A 28 22.64 -44.98 14.05
CA PRO A 28 22.11 -43.75 13.45
C PRO A 28 21.25 -42.91 14.40
N CYS A 29 20.38 -43.55 15.21
CA CYS A 29 19.54 -42.85 16.18
C CYS A 29 20.37 -42.24 17.32
N ARG A 30 21.33 -42.99 17.89
CA ARG A 30 22.24 -42.46 18.92
C ARG A 30 23.08 -41.29 18.41
N GLN A 31 23.57 -41.37 17.17
CA GLN A 31 24.29 -40.26 16.55
C GLN A 31 23.41 -39.02 16.38
N ALA A 32 22.14 -39.19 16.00
CA ALA A 32 21.19 -38.09 15.88
C ALA A 32 20.89 -37.43 17.23
N GLU A 33 20.80 -38.21 18.30
CA GLU A 33 20.67 -37.70 19.67
C GLU A 33 21.93 -36.96 20.13
N ALA A 34 23.11 -37.54 19.91
CA ALA A 34 24.39 -36.90 20.25
C ALA A 34 24.58 -35.55 19.52
N ARG A 35 24.20 -35.47 18.23
CA ARG A 35 24.21 -34.21 17.46
C ARG A 35 23.26 -33.17 18.07
N TYR A 36 22.04 -33.58 18.44
CA TYR A 36 21.07 -32.72 19.10
C TYR A 36 21.60 -32.18 20.44
N ASP A 37 22.19 -33.05 21.26
CA ASP A 37 22.76 -32.67 22.56
C ASP A 37 23.97 -31.76 22.42
N LYS A 38 24.87 -32.01 21.45
CA LYS A 38 25.98 -31.11 21.13
C LYS A 38 25.48 -29.72 20.76
N ARG A 39 24.47 -29.62 19.89
CA ARG A 39 23.85 -28.35 19.49
C ARG A 39 23.20 -27.64 20.69
N ARG A 40 22.47 -28.36 21.53
CA ARG A 40 21.84 -27.82 22.74
C ARG A 40 22.88 -27.22 23.69
N ARG A 41 23.96 -27.96 23.98
CA ARG A 41 25.05 -27.50 24.86
C ARG A 41 25.73 -26.25 24.32
N TYR A 42 26.05 -26.24 23.02
CA TYR A 42 26.65 -25.09 22.35
C TYR A 42 25.75 -23.84 22.43
N LEU A 43 24.46 -23.98 22.12
CA LEU A 43 23.53 -22.86 22.20
C LEU A 43 23.45 -22.33 23.64
N ASN A 44 23.26 -23.21 24.63
CA ASN A 44 23.19 -22.77 26.03
C ASN A 44 24.47 -22.07 26.49
N ALA A 45 25.64 -22.55 26.07
CA ALA A 45 26.94 -21.92 26.37
C ALA A 45 27.09 -20.53 25.75
N THR A 46 26.40 -20.26 24.64
CA THR A 46 26.37 -18.94 23.96
C THR A 46 25.18 -18.06 24.40
N GLY A 47 24.52 -18.42 25.51
CA GLY A 47 23.36 -17.68 26.05
C GLY A 47 22.07 -17.85 25.23
N ARG A 48 22.06 -18.75 24.24
CA ARG A 48 20.90 -19.01 23.38
C ARG A 48 20.22 -20.32 23.79
N THR A 49 18.90 -20.37 23.69
CA THR A 49 18.14 -21.60 23.97
C THR A 49 17.48 -22.14 22.71
N LEU A 50 17.37 -23.48 22.64
CA LEU A 50 16.61 -24.18 21.58
C LEU A 50 15.11 -23.89 21.60
N THR A 51 14.61 -23.48 22.76
CA THR A 51 13.21 -23.15 23.00
C THR A 51 13.07 -21.71 23.46
N VAL A 52 11.94 -21.08 23.17
CA VAL A 52 11.62 -19.69 23.49
C VAL A 52 10.25 -19.60 24.18
N ASP A 53 9.96 -18.42 24.73
CA ASP A 53 8.65 -18.09 25.28
C ASP A 53 7.61 -18.05 24.15
N PRO A 54 6.46 -18.76 24.29
CA PRO A 54 5.39 -18.72 23.30
C PRO A 54 4.57 -17.43 23.29
N ARG A 55 4.64 -16.58 24.32
CA ARG A 55 3.77 -15.39 24.44
C ARG A 55 3.85 -14.43 23.23
N PRO A 56 5.04 -14.00 22.75
CA PRO A 56 5.13 -13.14 21.57
C PRO A 56 4.53 -13.78 20.32
N VAL A 57 4.63 -15.11 20.20
CA VAL A 57 4.05 -15.85 19.07
C VAL A 57 2.53 -15.91 19.18
N ALA A 58 1.99 -16.07 20.40
CA ALA A 58 0.54 -16.04 20.63
C ALA A 58 -0.04 -14.66 20.30
N ASP A 59 0.64 -13.58 20.71
CA ASP A 59 0.23 -12.20 20.44
C ASP A 59 0.23 -11.92 18.93
N HIS A 60 1.30 -12.33 18.24
CA HIS A 60 1.39 -12.24 16.77
C HIS A 60 0.23 -12.96 16.07
N ILE A 61 -0.06 -14.20 16.47
CA ILE A 61 -1.16 -14.97 15.87
C ILE A 61 -2.52 -14.29 16.12
N ARG A 62 -2.73 -13.69 17.30
CA ARG A 62 -3.97 -12.93 17.57
C ARG A 62 -4.09 -11.70 16.68
N ASN A 63 -2.98 -11.00 16.43
CA ASN A 63 -2.97 -9.86 15.50
C ASN A 63 -3.31 -10.30 14.07
N LEU A 64 -2.73 -11.42 13.59
CA LEU A 64 -3.09 -11.99 12.29
C LEU A 64 -4.60 -12.29 12.20
N PHE A 65 -5.21 -12.84 13.26
CA PHE A 65 -6.66 -13.08 13.29
C PHE A 65 -7.48 -11.80 13.31
N ALA A 66 -7.04 -10.78 14.05
CA ALA A 66 -7.69 -9.47 14.06
C ALA A 66 -7.68 -8.82 12.66
N GLU A 67 -6.64 -9.09 11.88
CA GLU A 67 -6.51 -8.64 10.49
C GLU A 67 -7.24 -9.55 9.48
N GLY A 68 -7.92 -10.61 9.93
CA GLY A 68 -8.78 -11.46 9.09
C GLY A 68 -8.19 -12.80 8.69
N ALA A 69 -7.02 -13.19 9.23
CA ALA A 69 -6.43 -14.49 8.92
C ALA A 69 -7.41 -15.65 9.16
N GLY A 70 -7.42 -16.61 8.24
CA GLY A 70 -8.16 -17.86 8.37
C GLY A 70 -7.31 -18.91 9.07
N TRP A 71 -7.94 -19.73 9.91
CA TRP A 71 -7.26 -20.78 10.66
C TRP A 71 -6.52 -21.78 9.76
N ASN A 72 -7.17 -22.25 8.70
CA ASN A 72 -6.58 -23.21 7.76
C ASN A 72 -5.45 -22.60 6.94
N GLN A 73 -5.57 -21.31 6.62
CA GLN A 73 -4.56 -20.56 5.88
C GLN A 73 -3.32 -20.30 6.75
N LEU A 74 -3.50 -19.98 8.03
CA LEU A 74 -2.38 -19.86 8.97
C LEU A 74 -1.61 -21.18 9.11
N VAL A 75 -2.31 -22.31 9.18
CA VAL A 75 -1.70 -23.65 9.21
C VAL A 75 -0.89 -23.91 7.94
N ALA A 76 -1.46 -23.60 6.77
CA ALA A 76 -0.79 -23.76 5.49
C ALA A 76 0.45 -22.86 5.37
N ALA A 77 0.32 -21.57 5.69
CA ALA A 77 1.39 -20.58 5.59
C ALA A 77 2.54 -20.86 6.57
N SER A 78 2.23 -21.22 7.81
CA SER A 78 3.25 -21.52 8.83
C SER A 78 3.87 -22.92 8.71
N GLY A 79 3.21 -23.84 8.01
CA GLY A 79 3.56 -25.27 8.00
C GLY A 79 3.53 -25.92 9.40
N CYS A 80 2.85 -25.30 10.36
CA CYS A 80 2.72 -25.79 11.73
C CYS A 80 1.41 -26.54 11.92
N SER A 81 1.37 -27.52 12.83
CA SER A 81 0.14 -28.30 13.02
C SER A 81 -0.94 -27.51 13.77
N ASN A 82 -2.21 -27.79 13.44
CA ASN A 82 -3.40 -27.29 14.14
C ASN A 82 -3.26 -27.35 15.66
N SER A 83 -2.85 -28.52 16.17
CA SER A 83 -2.68 -28.74 17.61
C SER A 83 -1.60 -27.84 18.22
N THR A 84 -0.50 -27.57 17.52
CA THR A 84 0.58 -26.71 18.03
C THR A 84 0.10 -25.29 18.17
N ILE A 85 -0.55 -24.74 17.13
CA ILE A 85 -1.10 -23.38 17.13
C ILE A 85 -2.15 -23.23 18.23
N SER A 86 -3.07 -24.19 18.36
CA SER A 86 -4.09 -24.21 19.42
C SER A 86 -3.48 -24.24 20.83
N LEU A 87 -2.44 -25.04 21.05
CA LEU A 87 -1.78 -25.10 22.36
C LEU A 87 -1.06 -23.79 22.71
N ILE A 88 -0.47 -23.10 21.71
CA ILE A 88 0.18 -21.79 21.90
C ILE A 88 -0.86 -20.75 22.32
N LEU A 89 -1.95 -20.61 21.56
CA LEU A 89 -2.99 -19.60 21.81
C LEU A 89 -3.67 -19.77 23.16
N ASN A 90 -3.91 -21.02 23.55
CA ASN A 90 -4.54 -21.36 24.83
C ASN A 90 -3.56 -21.32 26.02
N GLY A 91 -2.28 -20.97 25.80
CA GLY A 91 -1.27 -20.92 26.87
C GLY A 91 -0.96 -22.28 27.52
N LYS A 92 -1.27 -23.40 26.85
CA LYS A 92 -1.09 -24.76 27.39
C LYS A 92 0.35 -25.28 27.33
N ILE A 93 1.25 -24.51 26.71
CA ILE A 93 2.68 -24.82 26.58
C ILE A 93 3.48 -23.67 27.15
N SER A 94 4.45 -23.99 28.02
CA SER A 94 5.34 -23.01 28.65
C SER A 94 6.56 -22.66 27.81
N ARG A 95 6.95 -23.54 26.88
CA ARG A 95 8.10 -23.37 25.98
C ARG A 95 7.83 -23.98 24.61
N ILE A 96 8.26 -23.29 23.56
CA ILE A 96 8.17 -23.78 22.17
C ILE A 96 9.54 -23.81 21.52
N HIS A 97 9.75 -24.69 20.53
CA HIS A 97 11.00 -24.71 19.78
C HIS A 97 11.16 -23.42 18.98
N ARG A 98 12.38 -22.87 18.97
CA ARG A 98 12.70 -21.63 18.24
C ARG A 98 12.33 -21.71 16.77
N THR A 99 12.60 -22.85 16.12
CA THR A 99 12.21 -23.09 14.72
C THR A 99 10.70 -23.00 14.47
N THR A 100 9.87 -23.33 15.46
CA THR A 100 8.41 -23.19 15.37
C THR A 100 8.00 -21.73 15.58
N ALA A 101 8.63 -21.04 16.54
CA ALA A 101 8.41 -19.62 16.75
C ALA A 101 8.77 -18.82 15.50
N ASP A 102 9.95 -19.06 14.92
CA ASP A 102 10.44 -18.36 13.73
C ASP A 102 9.48 -18.55 12.54
N LYS A 103 8.96 -19.77 12.32
CA LYS A 103 7.97 -20.04 11.26
C LYS A 103 6.67 -19.26 11.45
N LEU A 104 6.16 -19.20 12.68
CA LEU A 104 4.90 -18.50 12.97
C LEU A 104 5.06 -16.98 12.93
N LEU A 105 6.20 -16.46 13.41
CA LEU A 105 6.53 -15.04 13.35
C LEU A 105 6.86 -14.55 11.93
N ALA A 106 7.29 -15.45 11.05
CA ALA A 106 7.54 -15.10 9.65
C ALA A 106 6.24 -14.85 8.85
N VAL A 107 5.11 -15.42 9.27
CA VAL A 107 3.81 -15.22 8.60
C VAL A 107 3.39 -13.76 8.74
N GLN A 108 3.23 -13.06 7.63
CA GLN A 108 2.85 -11.66 7.58
C GLN A 108 1.33 -11.47 7.51
N PRO A 109 0.83 -10.30 7.94
CA PRO A 109 -0.48 -9.79 7.56
C PRO A 109 -0.76 -10.00 6.06
N GLY A 110 -1.78 -10.78 5.71
CA GLY A 110 -2.12 -11.08 4.31
C GLY A 110 -1.80 -12.50 3.83
N ASP A 111 -0.76 -13.15 4.39
CA ASP A 111 -0.32 -14.50 3.98
C ASP A 111 -1.35 -15.58 4.34
N ALA A 112 -2.07 -15.35 5.44
CA ALA A 112 -3.01 -16.29 6.01
C ALA A 112 -4.48 -15.90 5.75
N GLN A 113 -4.77 -15.05 4.78
CA GLN A 113 -6.15 -14.59 4.52
C GLN A 113 -6.96 -15.63 3.74
N PRO A 114 -8.23 -15.90 4.09
CA PRO A 114 -9.04 -16.86 3.38
C PRO A 114 -9.42 -16.34 1.97
N PRO A 115 -9.38 -17.16 0.91
CA PRO A 115 -9.71 -16.72 -0.46
C PRO A 115 -11.12 -16.15 -0.64
N GLY A 116 -12.06 -16.61 0.19
CA GLY A 116 -13.45 -16.16 0.23
C GLY A 116 -13.69 -14.93 1.12
N LEU A 117 -12.65 -14.36 1.75
CA LEU A 117 -12.78 -13.14 2.54
C LEU A 117 -13.37 -12.04 1.67
N ARG A 118 -14.49 -11.47 2.12
CA ARG A 118 -15.14 -10.37 1.43
C ARG A 118 -14.45 -9.08 1.85
N VAL A 119 -13.90 -8.33 0.91
CA VAL A 119 -13.22 -7.04 1.15
C VAL A 119 -13.96 -5.92 0.40
N PRO A 120 -13.85 -4.65 0.85
CA PRO A 120 -14.45 -3.52 0.14
C PRO A 120 -14.00 -3.45 -1.32
N THR A 121 -14.89 -3.00 -2.20
CA THR A 121 -14.59 -2.89 -3.65
C THR A 121 -13.91 -1.59 -4.03
N THR A 122 -13.82 -0.62 -3.11
CA THR A 122 -13.36 0.77 -3.36
C THR A 122 -12.12 0.85 -4.25
N GLY A 123 -11.02 0.19 -3.88
CA GLY A 123 -9.81 0.25 -4.69
C GLY A 123 -9.89 -0.55 -5.99
N SER A 124 -10.73 -1.58 -6.08
CA SER A 124 -11.01 -2.25 -7.37
C SER A 124 -11.80 -1.34 -8.30
N VAL A 125 -12.84 -0.67 -7.79
CA VAL A 125 -13.64 0.29 -8.55
C VAL A 125 -12.75 1.41 -9.12
N ARG A 126 -11.92 2.02 -8.27
CA ARG A 126 -10.99 3.10 -8.67
C ARG A 126 -10.02 2.65 -9.76
N ARG A 127 -9.40 1.47 -9.61
CA ARG A 127 -8.52 0.88 -10.63
C ARG A 127 -9.25 0.66 -11.96
N LEU A 128 -10.46 0.12 -11.94
CA LEU A 128 -11.24 -0.13 -13.15
C LEU A 128 -11.66 1.17 -13.85
N HIS A 129 -12.11 2.16 -13.07
CA HIS A 129 -12.45 3.51 -13.56
C HIS A 129 -11.25 4.20 -14.19
N ALA A 130 -10.07 4.09 -13.57
CA ALA A 130 -8.84 4.64 -14.09
C ALA A 130 -8.44 4.02 -15.43
N LEU A 131 -8.51 2.69 -15.57
CA LEU A 131 -8.24 2.02 -16.84
C LEU A 131 -9.23 2.43 -17.94
N LEU A 132 -10.51 2.62 -17.60
CA LEU A 132 -11.52 3.12 -18.54
C LEU A 132 -11.23 4.56 -18.96
N ALA A 133 -10.77 5.41 -18.04
CA ALA A 133 -10.42 6.81 -18.31
C ALA A 133 -9.28 6.93 -19.33
N ILE A 134 -8.32 6.01 -19.34
CA ILE A 134 -7.25 5.94 -20.35
C ILE A 134 -7.60 5.07 -21.57
N GLY A 135 -8.85 4.61 -21.70
CA GLY A 135 -9.37 4.01 -22.92
C GLY A 135 -9.29 2.50 -23.03
N HIS A 136 -9.03 1.77 -21.95
CA HIS A 136 -9.17 0.31 -21.96
C HIS A 136 -10.65 -0.10 -22.02
N THR A 137 -10.94 -1.24 -22.64
CA THR A 137 -12.30 -1.80 -22.65
C THR A 137 -12.48 -2.77 -21.49
N CYS A 138 -13.71 -2.98 -21.03
CA CYS A 138 -14.01 -4.03 -20.04
C CYS A 138 -13.50 -5.42 -20.51
N LYS A 139 -13.57 -5.69 -21.81
CA LYS A 139 -13.01 -6.91 -22.42
C LYS A 139 -11.48 -7.00 -22.27
N ALA A 140 -10.76 -5.92 -22.52
CA ALA A 140 -9.29 -5.89 -22.34
C ALA A 140 -8.90 -6.08 -20.87
N ILE A 141 -9.62 -5.42 -19.95
CA ILE A 141 -9.40 -5.55 -18.51
C ILE A 141 -9.73 -6.98 -18.03
N SER A 142 -10.80 -7.58 -18.54
CA SER A 142 -11.15 -8.97 -18.27
C SER A 142 -10.06 -9.94 -18.75
N ALA A 143 -9.49 -9.72 -19.94
CA ALA A 143 -8.39 -10.54 -20.44
C ALA A 143 -7.11 -10.41 -19.58
N ALA A 144 -6.78 -9.20 -19.13
CA ALA A 144 -5.59 -8.95 -18.32
C ALA A 144 -5.71 -9.44 -16.87
N SER A 145 -6.87 -9.27 -16.24
CA SER A 145 -7.12 -9.71 -14.85
C SER A 145 -7.59 -11.17 -14.76
N GLY A 146 -8.15 -11.70 -15.85
CA GLY A 146 -8.90 -12.95 -15.90
C GLY A 146 -10.16 -12.98 -15.03
N VAL A 147 -10.66 -11.80 -14.59
CA VAL A 147 -11.95 -11.67 -13.92
C VAL A 147 -13.06 -11.65 -14.96
N GLU A 148 -14.18 -12.30 -14.65
CA GLU A 148 -15.33 -12.38 -15.55
C GLU A 148 -15.89 -10.98 -15.88
N HIS A 149 -16.31 -10.79 -17.12
CA HIS A 149 -16.86 -9.53 -17.61
C HIS A 149 -18.11 -9.06 -16.82
N SER A 150 -18.97 -9.98 -16.38
CA SER A 150 -20.15 -9.66 -15.56
C SER A 150 -19.74 -9.02 -14.22
N THR A 151 -18.79 -9.64 -13.52
CA THR A 151 -18.24 -9.15 -12.25
C THR A 151 -17.56 -7.80 -12.43
N LEU A 152 -16.75 -7.63 -13.48
CA LEU A 152 -16.14 -6.33 -13.78
C LEU A 152 -17.19 -5.26 -14.07
N SER A 153 -18.24 -5.60 -14.81
CA SER A 153 -19.34 -4.69 -15.08
C SER A 153 -20.04 -4.26 -13.80
N ASP A 154 -20.31 -5.17 -12.87
CA ASP A 154 -20.94 -4.82 -11.60
C ASP A 154 -20.04 -3.98 -10.70
N LEU A 155 -18.73 -4.22 -10.71
CA LEU A 155 -17.75 -3.35 -10.05
C LEU A 155 -17.69 -1.96 -10.68
N ILE A 156 -17.59 -1.85 -12.00
CA ILE A 156 -17.53 -0.56 -12.72
C ILE A 156 -18.78 0.29 -12.45
N ASN A 157 -19.93 -0.36 -12.29
CA ASN A 157 -21.20 0.30 -12.00
C ASN A 157 -21.50 0.38 -10.49
N GLU A 158 -20.54 0.03 -9.63
CA GLU A 158 -20.64 0.13 -8.16
C GLU A 158 -21.83 -0.64 -7.56
N ARG A 159 -22.24 -1.75 -8.19
CA ARG A 159 -23.35 -2.60 -7.71
C ARG A 159 -22.94 -3.56 -6.59
N LEU A 160 -21.64 -3.68 -6.34
CA LEU A 160 -21.07 -4.57 -5.34
C LEU A 160 -20.30 -3.72 -4.34
N GLU A 161 -20.71 -3.77 -3.08
CA GLU A 161 -20.00 -3.12 -1.97
C GLU A 161 -18.76 -3.91 -1.54
N ARG A 162 -18.84 -5.25 -1.62
CA ARG A 162 -17.75 -6.16 -1.24
C ARG A 162 -17.57 -7.23 -2.31
N VAL A 163 -16.34 -7.71 -2.50
CA VAL A 163 -16.02 -8.88 -3.34
C VAL A 163 -15.02 -9.79 -2.65
N ALA A 164 -14.86 -11.01 -3.15
CA ALA A 164 -13.85 -11.92 -2.61
C ALA A 164 -12.44 -11.35 -2.86
N ARG A 165 -11.52 -11.49 -1.89
CA ARG A 165 -10.16 -10.93 -1.95
C ARG A 165 -9.42 -11.30 -3.23
N HIS A 166 -9.50 -12.56 -3.66
CA HIS A 166 -8.85 -12.99 -4.90
C HIS A 166 -9.34 -12.23 -6.15
N VAL A 167 -10.57 -11.71 -6.15
CA VAL A 167 -11.06 -10.84 -7.24
C VAL A 167 -10.33 -9.50 -7.21
N THR A 168 -10.18 -8.89 -6.03
CA THR A 168 -9.44 -7.62 -5.88
C THR A 168 -7.98 -7.74 -6.29
N GLU A 169 -7.31 -8.85 -5.91
CA GLU A 169 -5.92 -9.14 -6.29
C GLU A 169 -5.76 -9.27 -7.81
N ARG A 170 -6.71 -9.95 -8.46
CA ARG A 170 -6.73 -10.11 -9.92
C ARG A 170 -6.97 -8.79 -10.63
N VAL A 171 -7.87 -7.94 -10.11
CA VAL A 171 -8.08 -6.58 -10.64
C VAL A 171 -6.81 -5.74 -10.47
N ALA A 172 -6.15 -5.78 -9.32
CA ALA A 172 -4.89 -5.07 -9.07
C ALA A 172 -3.76 -5.54 -10.00
N SER A 173 -3.66 -6.84 -10.25
CA SER A 173 -2.71 -7.42 -11.22
C SER A 173 -3.01 -6.93 -12.65
N GLY A 174 -4.27 -7.01 -13.09
CA GLY A 174 -4.68 -6.49 -14.40
C GLY A 174 -4.46 -4.99 -14.56
N TYR A 175 -4.65 -4.22 -13.48
CA TYR A 175 -4.34 -2.78 -13.44
C TYR A 175 -2.85 -2.52 -13.63
N SER A 176 -1.98 -3.22 -12.90
CA SER A 176 -0.53 -3.07 -13.00
C SER A 176 0.00 -3.32 -14.41
N ILE A 177 -0.62 -4.25 -15.15
CA ILE A 177 -0.28 -4.54 -16.55
C ILE A 177 -0.68 -3.40 -17.49
N LEU A 178 -1.84 -2.78 -17.25
CA LEU A 178 -2.49 -1.89 -18.22
C LEU A 178 -2.28 -0.40 -17.93
N ALA A 179 -2.02 -0.02 -16.68
CA ALA A 179 -2.00 1.38 -16.22
C ALA A 179 -0.97 2.25 -16.97
N GLY A 180 0.16 1.67 -17.39
CA GLY A 180 1.21 2.36 -18.14
C GLY A 180 0.95 2.53 -19.63
N THR A 181 -0.14 1.98 -20.18
CA THR A 181 -0.43 2.03 -21.63
C THR A 181 -1.83 2.55 -21.90
N ARG A 182 -1.98 3.40 -22.92
CA ARG A 182 -3.29 3.92 -23.31
C ARG A 182 -4.06 2.88 -24.14
N GLY A 183 -5.33 2.69 -23.83
CA GLY A 183 -6.22 1.87 -24.65
C GLY A 183 -6.73 2.62 -25.89
N ASN A 184 -7.39 1.90 -26.80
CA ASN A 184 -7.85 2.42 -28.09
C ASN A 184 -9.36 2.75 -28.13
N SER A 185 -10.09 2.62 -27.01
CA SER A 185 -11.54 2.82 -26.98
C SER A 185 -11.92 4.27 -26.65
N ALA A 186 -12.30 5.03 -27.67
CA ALA A 186 -12.89 6.36 -27.50
C ALA A 186 -14.18 6.32 -26.65
N ARG A 187 -14.96 5.23 -26.74
CA ARG A 187 -16.15 5.03 -25.91
C ARG A 187 -15.82 4.95 -24.42
N SER A 188 -14.74 4.26 -24.07
CA SER A 188 -14.30 4.15 -22.67
C SER A 188 -13.82 5.50 -22.14
N ILE A 189 -13.02 6.22 -22.93
CA ILE A 189 -12.54 7.57 -22.59
C ILE A 189 -13.73 8.51 -22.38
N ASN A 190 -14.68 8.56 -23.31
CA ASN A 190 -15.87 9.41 -23.20
C ASN A 190 -16.76 9.01 -22.01
N ARG A 191 -16.76 7.73 -21.61
CA ARG A 191 -17.41 7.31 -20.37
C ARG A 191 -16.67 7.82 -19.14
N GLY A 192 -15.35 7.70 -19.10
CA GLY A 192 -14.53 8.24 -18.01
C GLY A 192 -14.70 9.74 -17.84
N LEU A 193 -14.65 10.50 -18.94
CA LEU A 193 -14.86 11.95 -18.94
C LEU A 193 -16.25 12.33 -18.40
N ARG A 194 -17.32 11.66 -18.86
CA ARG A 194 -18.69 11.94 -18.39
C ARG A 194 -18.89 11.66 -16.90
N ASN A 195 -18.16 10.70 -16.33
CA ASN A 195 -18.26 10.33 -14.92
C ASN A 195 -17.14 10.94 -14.07
N ASN A 196 -16.29 11.81 -14.63
CA ASN A 196 -15.12 12.39 -13.95
C ASN A 196 -14.20 11.33 -13.31
N TRP A 197 -13.96 10.23 -14.02
CA TRP A 197 -13.04 9.19 -13.55
C TRP A 197 -11.59 9.60 -13.76
N ALA A 198 -10.83 9.60 -12.68
CA ALA A 198 -9.42 9.96 -12.69
C ALA A 198 -8.57 8.88 -13.39
N PRO A 199 -7.61 9.26 -14.24
CA PRO A 199 -6.68 8.32 -14.87
C PRO A 199 -5.68 7.75 -13.85
N PRO A 200 -4.95 6.66 -14.18
CA PRO A 200 -3.96 6.06 -13.28
C PRO A 200 -2.94 7.06 -12.75
N ALA A 201 -2.43 7.95 -13.61
CA ALA A 201 -1.42 8.95 -13.23
C ALA A 201 -1.90 9.99 -12.19
N ALA A 202 -3.21 10.08 -11.95
CA ALA A 202 -3.77 10.95 -10.91
C ALA A 202 -3.93 10.22 -9.57
N TRP A 203 -3.74 8.90 -9.52
CA TRP A 203 -3.80 8.14 -8.29
C TRP A 203 -2.40 7.87 -7.76
N ASP A 204 -2.28 7.86 -6.44
CA ASP A 204 -1.16 7.23 -5.77
C ASP A 204 -1.46 5.74 -5.65
N ASP A 205 -0.64 4.90 -6.30
CA ASP A 205 -0.87 3.46 -6.41
C ASP A 205 -0.89 2.77 -5.04
N ASP A 206 -0.17 3.32 -4.05
CA ASP A 206 -0.08 2.78 -2.69
C ASP A 206 -1.32 3.09 -1.84
N HIS A 207 -2.11 4.10 -2.23
CA HIS A 207 -3.26 4.58 -1.46
C HIS A 207 -4.61 4.30 -2.14
N LEU A 208 -4.65 3.57 -3.26
CA LEU A 208 -5.88 3.29 -4.00
C LEU A 208 -6.96 2.57 -3.16
N ASP A 209 -6.56 1.77 -2.18
CA ASP A 209 -7.46 1.02 -1.29
C ASP A 209 -7.89 1.81 -0.04
N ASP A 210 -7.25 2.95 0.25
CA ASP A 210 -7.63 3.83 1.36
C ASP A 210 -8.94 4.57 1.03
N PRO A 211 -10.03 4.41 1.81
CA PRO A 211 -11.28 5.09 1.55
C PRO A 211 -11.13 6.61 1.45
N ASP A 212 -10.20 7.20 2.20
CA ASP A 212 -9.97 8.64 2.24
C ASP A 212 -9.01 9.11 1.14
N ALA A 213 -8.45 8.21 0.32
CA ALA A 213 -7.61 8.64 -0.79
C ALA A 213 -8.40 9.40 -1.86
N HIS A 214 -7.77 10.44 -2.40
CA HIS A 214 -8.32 11.28 -3.44
C HIS A 214 -7.35 11.36 -4.62
N PRO A 215 -7.85 11.44 -5.87
CA PRO A 215 -6.99 11.61 -7.03
C PRO A 215 -6.40 13.02 -7.07
N ASN A 216 -5.11 13.10 -7.37
CA ASN A 216 -4.38 14.33 -7.67
C ASN A 216 -4.40 14.61 -9.18
N TRP A 217 -5.43 15.31 -9.63
CA TRP A 217 -5.62 15.66 -11.04
C TRP A 217 -4.62 16.68 -11.58
N THR A 218 -4.13 17.56 -10.72
CA THR A 218 -3.41 18.78 -11.13
C THR A 218 -1.94 18.78 -10.71
N GLY A 219 -1.50 17.77 -9.97
CA GLY A 219 -0.22 17.78 -9.24
C GLY A 219 -0.28 18.58 -7.94
N HIS A 220 -1.23 19.52 -7.81
CA HIS A 220 -1.35 20.44 -6.68
C HIS A 220 -2.71 20.33 -5.98
N CYS A 221 -3.40 19.19 -6.10
CA CYS A 221 -4.68 19.01 -5.42
C CYS A 221 -4.53 19.13 -3.89
N GLY A 222 -5.51 19.73 -3.22
CA GLY A 222 -5.40 20.09 -1.80
C GLY A 222 -4.81 21.47 -1.52
N THR A 223 -4.57 22.27 -2.57
CA THR A 223 -4.12 23.67 -2.45
C THR A 223 -5.07 24.63 -3.19
N ASP A 224 -5.03 25.91 -2.84
CA ASP A 224 -5.76 26.97 -3.56
C ASP A 224 -5.32 27.05 -5.05
N ARG A 225 -4.03 26.79 -5.32
CA ARG A 225 -3.53 26.65 -6.69
C ARG A 225 -4.23 25.51 -7.42
N GLY A 226 -4.33 24.35 -6.79
CA GLY A 226 -5.04 23.18 -7.32
C GLY A 226 -6.48 23.51 -7.70
N TYR A 227 -7.21 24.23 -6.83
CA TYR A 227 -8.56 24.72 -7.14
C TYR A 227 -8.60 25.53 -8.43
N HIS A 228 -7.69 26.50 -8.58
CA HIS A 228 -7.62 27.32 -9.78
C HIS A 228 -7.19 26.55 -11.04
N LEU A 229 -6.34 25.53 -10.90
CA LEU A 229 -5.98 24.64 -11.99
C LEU A 229 -7.18 23.81 -12.45
N HIS A 230 -8.00 23.28 -11.54
CA HIS A 230 -9.26 22.62 -11.92
C HIS A 230 -10.20 23.56 -12.69
N VAL A 231 -10.37 24.80 -12.22
CA VAL A 231 -11.22 25.79 -12.90
C VAL A 231 -10.68 26.14 -14.29
N THR A 232 -9.36 26.25 -14.44
CA THR A 232 -8.72 26.63 -15.70
C THR A 232 -8.73 25.48 -16.70
N ALA A 233 -8.45 24.26 -16.25
CA ALA A 233 -8.49 23.05 -17.06
C ALA A 233 -9.90 22.48 -17.26
N GLN A 234 -10.94 23.14 -16.70
CA GLN A 234 -12.34 22.69 -16.73
C GLN A 234 -12.52 21.25 -16.19
N LEU A 235 -11.73 20.89 -15.18
CA LEU A 235 -11.82 19.60 -14.49
C LEU A 235 -12.79 19.69 -13.32
N ALA A 236 -13.45 18.57 -13.01
CA ALA A 236 -14.22 18.46 -11.76
C ALA A 236 -13.30 18.72 -10.56
N LYS A 237 -13.70 19.63 -9.68
CA LYS A 237 -12.93 19.98 -8.48
C LYS A 237 -13.02 18.86 -7.45
N CYS A 238 -11.89 18.36 -6.96
CA CYS A 238 -11.89 17.45 -5.82
C CYS A 238 -12.16 18.18 -4.51
N GLN A 239 -12.69 17.46 -3.51
CA GLN A 239 -13.02 18.03 -2.20
C GLN A 239 -11.82 18.73 -1.53
N PRO A 240 -10.59 18.15 -1.51
CA PRO A 240 -9.43 18.83 -0.94
C PRO A 240 -9.14 20.21 -1.55
N CYS A 241 -9.35 20.39 -2.86
CA CYS A 241 -9.19 21.69 -3.51
C CYS A 241 -10.30 22.67 -3.11
N ILE A 242 -11.54 22.19 -2.94
CA ILE A 242 -12.65 23.02 -2.49
C ILE A 242 -12.37 23.56 -1.09
N ASP A 243 -11.97 22.67 -0.18
CA ASP A 243 -11.65 23.01 1.20
C ASP A 243 -10.48 23.99 1.28
N ALA A 244 -9.41 23.75 0.50
CA ALA A 244 -8.25 24.64 0.46
C ALA A 244 -8.60 26.05 -0.05
N HIS A 245 -9.49 26.17 -1.04
CA HIS A 245 -9.94 27.48 -1.53
C HIS A 245 -10.83 28.19 -0.51
N GLN A 246 -11.72 27.44 0.18
CA GLN A 246 -12.52 27.99 1.27
C GLN A 246 -11.63 28.50 2.42
N GLN A 247 -10.60 27.75 2.78
CA GLN A 247 -9.62 28.17 3.77
C GLN A 247 -8.87 29.43 3.32
N TRP A 248 -8.44 29.50 2.06
CA TRP A 248 -7.81 30.71 1.53
C TRP A 248 -8.72 31.93 1.64
N ILE A 249 -10.02 31.80 1.35
CA ILE A 249 -10.99 32.89 1.55
C ILE A 249 -11.09 33.26 3.05
N ALA A 250 -11.17 32.27 3.93
CA ALA A 250 -11.26 32.47 5.38
C ALA A 250 -10.02 33.19 5.96
N ASP A 251 -8.83 32.91 5.39
CA ASP A 251 -7.56 33.53 5.78
C ASP A 251 -7.43 35.00 5.32
N HIS A 252 -8.31 35.47 4.43
CA HIS A 252 -8.35 36.85 3.93
C HIS A 252 -9.67 37.56 4.28
N PRO A 253 -10.01 37.73 5.57
CA PRO A 253 -11.29 38.31 6.01
C PRO A 253 -11.42 39.80 5.65
N ASP A 254 -10.30 40.46 5.34
CA ASP A 254 -10.21 41.85 4.91
C ASP A 254 -10.68 42.04 3.45
N LEU A 255 -10.57 41.01 2.61
CA LEU A 255 -10.99 41.07 1.21
C LEU A 255 -12.50 40.87 1.07
N LYS A 256 -13.22 41.91 0.59
CA LYS A 256 -14.68 41.85 0.37
C LYS A 256 -15.08 42.35 -1.01
N GLY A 257 -16.22 41.87 -1.50
CA GLY A 257 -16.84 42.34 -2.74
C GLY A 257 -15.89 42.33 -3.95
N LEU A 258 -15.62 43.51 -4.51
CA LEU A 258 -14.74 43.67 -5.68
C LEU A 258 -13.29 43.28 -5.38
N GLN A 259 -12.77 43.59 -4.19
CA GLN A 259 -11.38 43.30 -3.83
C GLN A 259 -11.15 41.78 -3.80
N LEU A 260 -12.08 41.03 -3.21
CA LEU A 260 -12.04 39.56 -3.19
C LEU A 260 -12.10 38.99 -4.62
N ARG A 261 -13.00 39.50 -5.47
CA ARG A 261 -13.11 39.05 -6.87
C ARG A 261 -11.80 39.29 -7.64
N THR A 262 -11.20 40.48 -7.49
CA THR A 262 -9.93 40.81 -8.13
C THR A 262 -8.79 39.92 -7.62
N ALA A 263 -8.74 39.64 -6.31
CA ALA A 263 -7.75 38.75 -5.72
C ALA A 263 -7.88 37.31 -6.27
N ILE A 264 -9.10 36.77 -6.33
CA ILE A 264 -9.40 35.44 -6.92
C ILE A 264 -9.00 35.41 -8.40
N THR A 265 -9.32 36.45 -9.18
CA THR A 265 -8.93 36.52 -10.60
C THR A 265 -7.40 36.53 -10.75
N ARG A 266 -6.68 37.27 -9.89
CA ARG A 266 -5.22 37.31 -9.88
C ARG A 266 -4.62 35.97 -9.48
N ALA A 267 -5.14 35.32 -8.43
CA ALA A 267 -4.71 34.01 -7.97
C ALA A 267 -4.89 32.95 -9.08
N ARG A 268 -6.04 32.98 -9.78
CA ARG A 268 -6.28 32.14 -10.95
C ARG A 268 -5.26 32.37 -12.07
N GLY A 269 -5.00 33.63 -12.43
CA GLY A 269 -4.01 33.97 -13.45
C GLY A 269 -2.60 33.52 -13.09
N LYS A 270 -2.22 33.66 -11.81
CA LYS A 270 -0.93 33.20 -11.27
C LYS A 270 -0.81 31.67 -11.33
N ALA A 271 -1.83 30.95 -10.86
CA ALA A 271 -1.85 29.49 -10.82
C ALA A 271 -1.65 28.84 -12.20
N ALA A 272 -2.21 29.45 -13.24
CA ALA A 272 -2.11 29.00 -14.63
C ALA A 272 -0.84 29.48 -15.35
N SER A 273 -0.03 30.36 -14.74
CA SER A 273 1.15 30.90 -15.40
C SER A 273 2.30 29.89 -15.46
N ARG A 274 2.89 29.73 -16.64
CA ARG A 274 4.04 28.84 -16.88
C ARG A 274 5.25 29.24 -16.04
N GLU A 275 5.45 30.54 -15.81
CA GLU A 275 6.52 31.07 -14.97
C GLU A 275 6.35 30.66 -13.50
N PHE A 276 5.12 30.70 -12.96
CA PHE A 276 4.84 30.22 -11.60
C PHE A 276 5.09 28.72 -11.47
N ALA A 277 4.65 27.92 -12.45
CA ALA A 277 4.94 26.48 -12.47
C ALA A 277 6.45 26.19 -12.52
N LEU A 278 7.21 26.94 -13.33
CA LEU A 278 8.66 26.83 -13.41
C LEU A 278 9.32 27.13 -12.06
N ALA A 279 8.89 28.19 -11.38
CA ALA A 279 9.41 28.57 -10.07
C ALA A 279 9.18 27.49 -9.01
N GLU A 280 8.01 26.86 -9.00
CA GLU A 280 7.67 25.83 -8.01
C GLU A 280 8.41 24.52 -8.26
N ASN A 281 8.40 24.03 -9.51
CA ASN A 281 9.11 22.81 -9.88
C ASN A 281 10.62 22.95 -9.62
N ALA A 282 11.18 24.14 -9.83
CA ALA A 282 12.57 24.41 -9.49
C ALA A 282 12.83 24.28 -7.98
N ARG A 283 11.96 24.84 -7.13
CA ARG A 283 12.09 24.70 -5.67
C ARG A 283 11.98 23.26 -5.20
N GLU A 284 11.09 22.49 -5.80
CA GLU A 284 10.95 21.08 -5.50
C GLU A 284 12.25 20.31 -5.80
N LEU A 285 12.86 20.54 -6.96
CA LEU A 285 14.17 19.96 -7.29
C LEU A 285 15.26 20.41 -6.30
N LEU A 286 15.28 21.68 -5.90
CA LEU A 286 16.22 22.16 -4.88
C LEU A 286 16.01 21.46 -3.52
N ARG A 287 14.75 21.22 -3.11
CA ARG A 287 14.43 20.46 -1.88
C ARG A 287 14.89 19.00 -1.94
N PHE A 288 14.87 18.40 -3.13
CA PHE A 288 15.46 17.08 -3.37
C PHE A 288 17.00 17.09 -3.44
N GLY A 289 17.64 18.24 -3.16
CA GLY A 289 19.10 18.38 -3.11
C GLY A 289 19.76 18.63 -4.47
N TYR A 290 18.99 18.87 -5.53
CA TYR A 290 19.56 19.33 -6.80
C TYR A 290 20.06 20.77 -6.67
N ASN A 291 21.10 21.12 -7.43
CA ASN A 291 21.51 22.51 -7.57
C ASN A 291 20.71 23.20 -8.71
N HIS A 292 20.85 24.52 -8.82
CA HIS A 292 20.11 25.31 -9.81
C HIS A 292 20.39 24.88 -11.26
N HIS A 293 21.64 24.51 -11.59
CA HIS A 293 22.02 24.00 -12.91
C HIS A 293 21.25 22.71 -13.26
N HIS A 294 21.29 21.71 -12.38
CA HIS A 294 20.58 20.44 -12.59
C HIS A 294 19.06 20.63 -12.63
N ALA A 295 18.53 21.57 -11.85
CA ALA A 295 17.11 21.91 -11.90
C ALA A 295 16.74 22.53 -13.26
N ALA A 296 17.56 23.43 -13.79
CA ALA A 296 17.39 24.04 -15.11
C ALA A 296 17.38 23.01 -16.23
N GLU A 297 18.35 22.10 -16.22
CA GLU A 297 18.46 21.01 -17.18
C GLU A 297 17.21 20.10 -17.16
N ARG A 298 16.79 19.65 -15.98
CA ARG A 298 15.60 18.79 -15.84
C ARG A 298 14.30 19.45 -16.29
N LEU A 299 14.18 20.76 -16.09
CA LEU A 299 13.00 21.53 -16.46
C LEU A 299 13.04 22.05 -17.90
N GLY A 300 14.13 21.78 -18.65
CA GLY A 300 14.31 22.29 -20.01
C GLY A 300 14.33 23.82 -20.05
N SER A 301 14.95 24.46 -19.06
CA SER A 301 15.03 25.91 -18.90
C SER A 301 16.47 26.37 -18.64
N THR A 302 16.68 27.68 -18.49
CA THR A 302 17.99 28.24 -18.11
C THR A 302 18.03 28.55 -16.62
N GLU A 303 19.22 28.52 -16.02
CA GLU A 303 19.40 28.89 -14.60
C GLU A 303 18.86 30.30 -14.31
N THR A 304 19.14 31.26 -15.20
CA THR A 304 18.64 32.62 -15.10
C THR A 304 17.12 32.67 -15.15
N ALA A 305 16.47 31.88 -16.00
CA ALA A 305 15.01 31.83 -16.09
C ALA A 305 14.38 31.29 -14.80
N ILE A 306 14.94 30.22 -14.23
CA ILE A 306 14.51 29.66 -12.95
C ILE A 306 14.69 30.67 -11.82
N TYR A 307 15.85 31.32 -11.74
CA TYR A 307 16.14 32.32 -10.71
C TYR A 307 15.15 33.49 -10.77
N GLN A 308 14.90 34.04 -11.96
CA GLN A 308 13.95 35.15 -12.14
C GLN A 308 12.51 34.72 -11.81
N ALA A 309 12.11 33.52 -12.22
CA ALA A 309 10.80 32.97 -11.90
C ALA A 309 10.63 32.80 -10.38
N MET A 310 11.62 32.24 -9.69
CA MET A 310 11.61 32.09 -8.22
C MET A 310 11.56 33.43 -7.50
N LYS A 311 12.29 34.44 -7.99
CA LYS A 311 12.31 35.81 -7.43
C LYS A 311 10.98 36.54 -7.60
N ARG A 312 10.32 36.41 -8.76
CA ARG A 312 9.01 37.06 -9.03
C ARG A 312 7.84 36.34 -8.34
N HIS A 313 8.04 35.11 -7.90
CA HIS A 313 7.01 34.29 -7.28
C HIS A 313 7.44 33.71 -5.92
N PRO A 314 7.90 34.52 -4.95
CA PRO A 314 8.48 34.02 -3.70
C PRO A 314 7.53 33.09 -2.92
N GLU A 315 8.11 32.18 -2.12
CA GLU A 315 7.31 31.30 -1.25
C GLU A 315 6.57 32.12 -0.18
N ALA A 316 5.37 31.68 0.21
CA ALA A 316 4.51 32.37 1.16
C ALA A 316 5.17 32.62 2.54
N GLY A 317 6.26 31.93 2.87
CA GLY A 317 7.07 32.14 4.08
C GLY A 317 8.22 33.15 3.93
N ALA A 318 8.72 33.41 2.71
CA ALA A 318 9.88 34.27 2.49
C ALA A 318 9.55 35.76 2.63
N ILE A 319 8.34 36.16 2.23
CA ILE A 319 7.89 37.57 2.30
C ILE A 319 7.75 38.06 3.75
N ARG A 320 7.46 37.15 4.70
CA ARG A 320 7.34 37.52 6.13
C ARG A 320 8.68 37.85 6.81
N LEU A 321 9.79 37.35 6.29
CA LEU A 321 11.13 37.64 6.84
C LEU A 321 11.70 38.96 6.31
N GLU A 322 11.39 39.34 5.07
CA GLU A 322 11.84 40.62 4.50
C GLU A 322 11.01 41.83 4.97
N ALA A 323 9.77 41.63 5.42
CA ALA A 323 8.96 42.70 6.02
C ALA A 323 9.22 42.92 7.52
N ALA A 324 10.08 42.09 8.14
CA ALA A 324 10.44 42.15 9.55
C ALA A 324 11.92 42.54 9.79
N ALA A 325 12.64 42.91 8.72
CA ALA A 325 14.02 43.40 8.73
C ALA A 325 14.05 44.85 8.23
#